data_AF-A0A6G1VP72-F1
#
_entry.id   AF-A0A6G1VP72-F1
#
_cell.length_a   1.000
_cell.length_b   1.000
_cell.length_c   1.000
_cell.angle_alpha   90.00
_cell.angle_beta   90.00
_cell.angle_gamma   90.00
#
_symmetry.space_group_name_H-M   'P 1'
#
loop_
_entity.id
_entity.type
_entity.pdbx_description
1 polymer ?
#
loop_
_entity_poly.entity_id
_entity_poly.type
_entity_poly.pdbx_seq_one_letter_code
_entity_poly.pdbx_strand_id
1 'polypeptide(L)'
;MNKWLTKGLNVLSMATLVVGIGMICFCSCGKIETPNDVKYLSEFQEINFESNENWLTSDNLSLYVDYSTCMAQALKTSPFFSDMIPSLTAATKNFYSIKGDSIKKETGKVFTLLSSIQETNYADILTAAENIVEGNSEGVLLTDGEYYEPTVAKSHVNDPYLKDVFGKWLKKGHDIYVIAEPYKETYNGNVFDKKRFYFLFTDSRVPNNIYDRILQCVDMKKYPNVDIYHIISVQ
;
A
#
# COMPACT_ATOMS: atom_id res chain seq x y z
N MET A 1 7.82 60.47 58.72
CA MET A 1 8.52 61.19 57.62
C MET A 1 7.59 61.13 56.40
N ASN A 2 6.68 62.09 56.18
CA ASN A 2 6.85 63.41 55.54
C ASN A 2 7.74 63.34 54.29
N LYS A 3 7.48 63.95 53.13
CA LYS A 3 6.35 64.66 52.48
C LYS A 3 7.00 65.19 51.17
N TRP A 4 6.23 65.36 50.08
CA TRP A 4 6.39 66.43 49.07
C TRP A 4 7.63 66.42 48.12
N LEU A 5 7.51 66.46 46.78
CA LEU A 5 6.92 67.44 45.83
C LEU A 5 7.93 68.47 45.28
N THR A 6 7.81 68.69 43.95
CA THR A 6 8.28 69.82 43.10
C THR A 6 9.75 69.77 42.62
N LYS A 7 10.13 70.11 41.38
CA LYS A 7 9.61 71.03 40.33
C LYS A 7 9.91 70.41 38.93
N GLY A 8 9.12 70.55 37.85
CA GLY A 8 8.77 71.79 37.12
C GLY A 8 10.01 72.36 36.41
N LEU A 9 10.06 72.76 35.13
CA LEU A 9 9.05 73.04 34.09
C LEU A 9 9.83 73.34 32.77
N ASN A 10 9.25 72.97 31.63
CA ASN A 10 9.34 73.48 30.24
C ASN A 10 10.34 74.60 29.85
N VAL A 11 10.91 74.50 28.63
CA VAL A 11 10.84 75.43 27.45
C VAL A 11 11.55 74.69 26.29
N LEU A 12 10.92 74.16 25.22
CA LEU A 12 10.16 74.72 24.09
C LEU A 12 10.96 75.62 23.10
N SER A 13 11.33 75.07 21.95
CA SER A 13 11.45 75.77 20.64
C SER A 13 11.62 74.69 19.54
N MET A 14 10.58 74.33 18.76
CA MET A 14 10.20 74.89 17.43
C MET A 14 11.39 74.94 16.44
N ALA A 15 11.36 74.46 15.20
CA ALA A 15 10.35 73.94 14.26
C ALA A 15 11.16 73.07 13.23
N THR A 16 10.64 72.10 12.47
CA THR A 16 9.72 72.21 11.31
C THR A 16 9.28 70.78 10.93
N LEU A 17 8.00 70.43 10.98
CA LEU A 17 7.07 70.39 9.85
C LEU A 17 7.62 69.76 8.55
N VAL A 18 7.38 68.45 8.36
CA VAL A 18 6.98 67.91 7.05
C VAL A 18 5.79 67.00 7.26
N VAL A 19 4.70 67.42 6.63
CA VAL A 19 3.41 66.75 6.52
C VAL A 19 3.59 65.50 5.65
N GLY A 20 3.04 64.38 6.11
CA GLY A 20 2.97 63.13 5.35
C GLY A 20 1.94 62.20 5.95
N ILE A 21 0.67 62.58 5.85
CA ILE A 21 -0.48 61.71 6.13
C ILE A 21 -0.42 60.57 5.10
N GLY A 22 0.11 59.43 5.51
CA GLY A 22 0.05 58.17 4.78
C GLY A 22 -0.89 57.23 5.50
N MET A 23 -2.18 57.40 5.22
CA MET A 23 -3.27 56.48 5.52
C MET A 23 -2.77 55.03 5.36
N ILE A 24 -2.74 54.23 6.44
CA ILE A 24 -2.55 52.78 6.32
C ILE A 24 -3.81 52.27 5.62
N CYS A 25 -3.73 52.24 4.30
CA CYS A 25 -4.71 51.62 3.44
C CYS A 25 -4.81 50.17 3.90
N PHE A 26 -6.00 49.79 4.35
CA PHE A 26 -6.52 48.46 4.11
C PHE A 26 -6.34 48.17 2.62
N CYS A 27 -5.23 47.53 2.25
CA CYS A 27 -5.13 46.86 0.97
C CYS A 27 -6.17 45.75 1.05
N SER A 28 -7.34 46.05 0.49
CA SER A 28 -8.30 45.08 0.00
C SER A 28 -7.53 43.83 -0.45
N CYS A 29 -7.80 42.70 0.21
CA CYS A 29 -7.55 41.39 -0.39
C CYS A 29 -8.36 41.36 -1.69
N GLY A 30 -7.79 41.91 -2.76
CA GLY A 30 -8.24 41.62 -4.10
C GLY A 30 -8.18 40.11 -4.20
N LYS A 31 -9.35 39.49 -4.36
CA LYS A 31 -9.42 38.11 -4.82
C LYS A 31 -8.56 38.08 -6.08
N ILE A 32 -7.39 37.46 -5.99
CA ILE A 32 -6.65 37.09 -7.18
C ILE A 32 -7.62 36.18 -7.92
N GLU A 33 -8.06 36.61 -9.11
CA GLU A 33 -8.84 35.73 -9.97
C GLU A 33 -7.95 34.52 -10.26
N THR A 34 -8.24 33.43 -9.55
CA THR A 34 -7.74 32.12 -9.87
C THR A 34 -8.08 31.88 -11.35
N PRO A 35 -7.10 31.51 -12.20
CA PRO A 35 -7.36 31.18 -13.60
C PRO A 35 -8.60 30.28 -13.73
N ASN A 36 -9.43 30.47 -14.76
CA ASN A 36 -10.70 29.72 -14.90
C ASN A 36 -10.52 28.21 -14.73
N ASP A 37 -9.36 27.68 -15.10
CA ASP A 37 -9.03 26.25 -15.07
C ASP A 37 -8.78 25.70 -13.65
N VAL A 38 -8.42 26.54 -12.68
CA VAL A 38 -8.24 26.13 -11.26
C VAL A 38 -9.47 26.41 -10.40
N LYS A 39 -10.49 27.10 -10.93
CA LYS A 39 -11.75 27.36 -10.21
C LYS A 39 -12.47 26.08 -9.81
N TYR A 40 -12.35 25.06 -10.66
CA TYR A 40 -12.94 23.74 -10.45
C TYR A 40 -11.99 22.78 -9.77
N LEU A 41 -10.77 23.18 -9.39
CA LEU A 41 -9.82 22.23 -8.79
C LEU A 41 -10.29 21.74 -7.43
N SER A 42 -10.88 22.62 -6.61
CA SER A 42 -11.43 22.24 -5.31
C SER A 42 -12.66 21.34 -5.45
N GLU A 43 -13.53 21.63 -6.41
CA GLU A 43 -14.72 20.82 -6.72
C GLU A 43 -14.33 19.50 -7.38
N PHE A 44 -13.33 19.49 -8.26
CA PHE A 44 -12.69 18.29 -8.80
C PHE A 44 -12.07 17.46 -7.68
N GLN A 45 -11.42 18.11 -6.71
CA GLN A 45 -10.85 17.43 -5.55
C GLN A 45 -11.95 16.84 -4.65
N GLU A 46 -13.03 17.57 -4.39
CA GLU A 46 -14.15 17.04 -3.59
C GLU A 46 -14.95 15.96 -4.32
N ILE A 47 -15.23 16.12 -5.62
CA ILE A 47 -15.98 15.14 -6.43
C ILE A 47 -15.17 13.86 -6.66
N ASN A 48 -13.85 13.96 -6.88
CA ASN A 48 -13.01 12.80 -7.21
C ASN A 48 -12.25 12.23 -6.00
N PHE A 49 -12.16 12.98 -4.90
CA PHE A 49 -11.40 12.63 -3.71
C PHE A 49 -12.22 12.91 -2.44
N GLU A 50 -13.53 12.63 -2.49
CA GLU A 50 -14.43 12.65 -1.33
C GLU A 50 -13.69 12.12 -0.11
N SER A 51 -13.71 12.89 0.98
CA SER A 51 -13.01 12.66 2.24
C SER A 51 -13.57 11.46 3.03
N ASN A 52 -13.88 10.36 2.36
CA ASN A 52 -13.93 9.07 2.99
C ASN A 52 -12.48 8.63 3.12
N GLU A 53 -11.87 8.96 4.26
CA GLU A 53 -10.65 8.31 4.74
C GLU A 53 -10.92 6.80 4.86
N ASN A 54 -10.96 6.10 3.73
CA ASN A 54 -11.09 4.66 3.65
C ASN A 54 -9.70 4.09 3.92
N TRP A 55 -9.16 4.35 5.10
CA TRP A 55 -7.85 3.85 5.50
C TRP A 55 -7.97 2.36 5.81
N LEU A 56 -6.93 1.61 5.46
CA LEU A 56 -6.87 0.22 5.88
C LEU A 56 -6.70 0.14 7.40
N THR A 57 -7.38 -0.82 8.00
CA THR A 57 -7.20 -1.21 9.39
C THR A 57 -5.76 -1.65 9.60
N SER A 58 -5.01 -0.86 10.37
CA SER A 58 -3.61 -1.13 10.66
C SER A 58 -3.44 -2.37 11.53
N ASP A 59 -2.29 -3.05 11.39
CA ASP A 59 -1.91 -4.25 12.16
C ASP A 59 -2.95 -5.39 12.15
N ASN A 60 -3.71 -5.54 11.06
CA ASN A 60 -4.68 -6.62 10.89
C ASN A 60 -4.50 -7.38 9.58
N LEU A 61 -3.26 -7.70 9.22
CA LEU A 61 -2.95 -8.29 7.91
C LEU A 61 -3.59 -9.67 7.73
N SER A 62 -4.19 -9.88 6.57
CA SER A 62 -4.71 -11.17 6.13
C SER A 62 -3.79 -11.78 5.07
N LEU A 63 -3.20 -12.93 5.39
CA LEU A 63 -2.28 -13.66 4.54
C LEU A 63 -3.01 -14.83 3.88
N TYR A 64 -3.07 -14.83 2.56
CA TYR A 64 -3.62 -15.89 1.72
C TYR A 64 -2.48 -16.62 1.04
N VAL A 65 -2.45 -17.95 1.18
CA VAL A 65 -1.36 -18.78 0.70
C VAL A 65 -1.92 -19.88 -0.18
N ASP A 66 -1.56 -19.82 -1.45
CA ASP A 66 -1.69 -20.92 -2.40
C ASP A 66 -0.80 -22.09 -1.97
N TYR A 67 -1.38 -23.30 -1.94
CA TYR A 67 -0.67 -24.53 -1.56
C TYR A 67 -0.05 -25.25 -2.78
N SER A 68 0.20 -24.54 -3.88
CA SER A 68 0.93 -25.02 -5.05
C SER A 68 2.35 -25.52 -4.73
N THR A 69 2.94 -26.26 -5.68
CA THR A 69 4.33 -26.72 -5.60
C THR A 69 5.29 -25.56 -5.32
N CYS A 70 5.03 -24.40 -5.93
CA CYS A 70 5.79 -23.17 -5.74
C CYS A 70 5.96 -22.79 -4.26
N MET A 71 4.86 -22.78 -3.51
CA MET A 71 4.85 -22.40 -2.09
C MET A 71 5.29 -23.53 -1.17
N ALA A 72 4.93 -24.78 -1.49
CA ALA A 72 5.37 -25.96 -0.74
C ALA A 72 6.90 -26.11 -0.70
N GLN A 73 7.60 -25.64 -1.73
CA GLN A 73 9.06 -25.69 -1.82
C GLN A 73 9.76 -24.41 -1.35
N ALA A 74 9.03 -23.30 -1.22
CA ALA A 74 9.61 -21.97 -1.07
C ALA A 74 10.62 -21.85 0.08
N LEU A 75 10.27 -22.32 1.29
CA LEU A 75 11.18 -22.24 2.45
C LEU A 75 12.45 -23.08 2.28
N LYS A 76 12.42 -24.12 1.44
CA LYS A 76 13.58 -25.00 1.21
C LYS A 76 14.50 -24.45 0.12
N THR A 77 13.95 -23.71 -0.83
CA THR A 77 14.65 -23.34 -2.07
C THR A 77 14.93 -21.85 -2.20
N SER A 78 14.25 -21.00 -1.42
CA SER A 78 14.33 -19.55 -1.54
C SER A 78 14.89 -18.88 -0.29
N PRO A 79 16.12 -18.33 -0.37
CA PRO A 79 16.63 -17.44 0.65
C PRO A 79 15.83 -16.13 0.71
N PHE A 80 15.30 -15.64 -0.41
CA PHE A 80 14.47 -14.42 -0.44
C PHE A 80 13.19 -14.60 0.39
N PHE A 81 12.47 -15.70 0.16
CA PHE A 81 11.28 -16.03 0.93
C PHE A 81 11.60 -16.24 2.40
N SER A 82 12.73 -16.87 2.71
CA SER A 82 13.20 -17.05 4.09
C SER A 82 13.41 -15.72 4.80
N ASP A 83 13.99 -14.73 4.11
CA ASP A 83 14.19 -13.37 4.65
C ASP A 83 12.86 -12.59 4.78
N MET A 84 11.82 -12.95 4.01
CA MET A 84 10.45 -12.39 4.16
C MET A 84 9.66 -12.98 5.33
N ILE A 85 9.97 -14.19 5.78
CA ILE A 85 9.20 -14.88 6.84
C ILE A 85 9.02 -14.03 8.12
N PRO A 86 10.02 -13.31 8.64
CA PRO A 86 9.85 -12.51 9.84
C PRO A 86 8.79 -11.42 9.69
N SER A 87 8.77 -10.68 8.58
CA SER A 87 7.78 -9.62 8.34
C SER A 87 6.36 -10.19 8.21
N LEU A 88 6.22 -11.29 7.45
CA LEU A 88 4.94 -11.98 7.29
C LEU A 88 4.42 -12.54 8.62
N THR A 89 5.30 -13.18 9.41
CA THR A 89 4.95 -13.77 10.70
C THR A 89 4.52 -12.71 11.71
N ALA A 90 5.19 -11.55 11.72
CA ALA A 90 4.88 -10.46 12.63
C ALA A 90 3.58 -9.73 12.27
N ALA A 91 3.31 -9.52 10.98
CA ALA A 91 2.16 -8.75 10.52
C ALA A 91 0.85 -9.55 10.48
N THR A 92 0.91 -10.83 10.13
CA THR A 92 -0.29 -11.64 9.85
C THR A 92 -1.12 -11.88 11.11
N LYS A 93 -2.41 -11.48 11.08
CA LYS A 93 -3.41 -11.82 12.10
C LYS A 93 -4.39 -12.88 11.62
N ASN A 94 -4.62 -12.95 10.32
CA ASN A 94 -5.51 -13.94 9.70
C ASN A 94 -4.73 -14.71 8.64
N PHE A 95 -4.64 -16.04 8.79
CA PHE A 95 -4.00 -16.90 7.80
C PHE A 95 -5.06 -17.70 7.07
N TYR A 96 -5.01 -17.70 5.75
CA TYR A 96 -5.91 -18.46 4.89
C TYR A 96 -5.11 -19.37 3.98
N SER A 97 -5.44 -20.65 3.99
CA SER A 97 -4.94 -21.59 2.98
C SER A 97 -5.89 -21.63 1.79
N ILE A 98 -5.33 -21.71 0.58
CA ILE A 98 -6.06 -21.93 -0.66
C ILE A 98 -5.68 -23.33 -1.16
N LYS A 99 -6.62 -24.27 -1.06
CA LYS A 99 -6.41 -25.69 -1.39
C LYS A 99 -7.51 -26.11 -2.38
N GLY A 100 -7.18 -26.11 -3.67
CA GLY A 100 -8.19 -26.26 -4.71
C GLY A 100 -9.15 -25.07 -4.72
N ASP A 101 -10.45 -25.36 -4.72
CA ASP A 101 -11.54 -24.38 -4.60
C ASP A 101 -11.82 -23.96 -3.15
N SER A 102 -11.06 -24.48 -2.18
CA SER A 102 -11.33 -24.27 -0.77
C SER A 102 -10.39 -23.24 -0.16
N ILE A 103 -10.94 -22.09 0.24
CA ILE A 103 -10.26 -21.07 1.03
C ILE A 103 -10.66 -21.24 2.49
N LYS A 104 -9.68 -21.55 3.36
CA LYS A 104 -9.95 -21.82 4.79
C LYS A 104 -9.07 -20.97 5.68
N LYS A 105 -9.69 -20.33 6.67
CA LYS A 105 -8.96 -19.69 7.77
C LYS A 105 -8.31 -20.77 8.63
N GLU A 106 -6.99 -20.74 8.74
CA GLU A 106 -6.23 -21.68 9.55
C GLU A 106 -5.98 -21.11 10.95
N THR A 107 -5.74 -22.01 11.89
CA THR A 107 -5.34 -21.66 13.26
C THR A 107 -3.93 -22.18 13.52
N GLY A 108 -3.10 -21.37 14.19
CA GLY A 108 -1.73 -21.74 14.51
C GLY A 108 -0.75 -20.60 14.33
N LYS A 109 0.54 -20.90 14.54
CA LYS A 109 1.62 -19.94 14.33
C LYS A 109 1.91 -19.85 12.82
N VAL A 110 1.98 -18.63 12.30
CA VAL A 110 2.19 -18.34 10.87
C VAL A 110 3.44 -19.05 10.33
N PHE A 111 4.58 -18.95 11.03
CA PHE A 111 5.80 -19.67 10.64
C PHE A 111 5.57 -21.18 10.48
N THR A 112 4.89 -21.80 11.46
CA THR A 112 4.60 -23.23 11.41
C THR A 112 3.74 -23.57 10.19
N LEU A 113 2.67 -22.81 9.95
CA LEU A 113 1.78 -22.99 8.80
C LEU A 113 2.54 -22.88 7.47
N LEU A 114 3.39 -21.85 7.32
CA LEU A 114 4.23 -21.66 6.12
C LEU A 114 5.26 -22.78 5.94
N SER A 115 5.81 -23.31 7.03
CA SER A 115 6.81 -24.40 7.00
C SER A 115 6.22 -25.79 6.74
N SER A 116 4.90 -25.95 6.88
CA SER A 116 4.21 -27.23 6.78
C SER A 116 3.28 -27.33 5.56
N ILE A 117 3.47 -26.47 4.55
CA ILE A 117 2.66 -26.51 3.33
C ILE A 117 2.87 -27.86 2.63
N GLN A 118 1.76 -28.55 2.40
CA GLN A 118 1.70 -29.75 1.57
C GLN A 118 1.05 -29.37 0.24
N GLU A 119 1.68 -29.78 -0.84
CA GLU A 119 1.24 -29.44 -2.19
C GLU A 119 -0.22 -29.89 -2.41
N THR A 120 -1.00 -29.00 -3.03
CA THR A 120 -2.36 -29.26 -3.47
C THR A 120 -2.51 -28.71 -4.89
N ASN A 121 -3.00 -29.56 -5.79
CA ASN A 121 -3.32 -29.14 -7.14
C ASN A 121 -4.41 -28.07 -7.11
N TYR A 122 -4.22 -27.04 -7.94
CA TYR A 122 -5.15 -25.93 -8.12
C TYR A 122 -5.32 -25.03 -6.87
N ALA A 123 -5.51 -23.74 -7.12
CA ALA A 123 -5.87 -22.75 -6.12
C ALA A 123 -6.86 -21.74 -6.71
N ASP A 124 -7.95 -21.46 -5.98
CA ASP A 124 -8.89 -20.39 -6.32
C ASP A 124 -8.32 -19.00 -5.93
N ILE A 125 -7.36 -18.56 -6.73
CA ILE A 125 -6.63 -17.30 -6.54
C ILE A 125 -7.56 -16.10 -6.70
N LEU A 126 -8.53 -16.16 -7.63
CA LEU A 126 -9.44 -15.05 -7.90
C LEU A 126 -10.32 -14.77 -6.68
N THR A 127 -10.98 -15.78 -6.13
CA THR A 127 -11.82 -15.61 -4.94
C THR A 127 -11.00 -15.14 -3.74
N ALA A 128 -9.74 -15.60 -3.60
CA ALA A 128 -8.85 -15.11 -2.55
C ALA A 128 -8.56 -13.62 -2.69
N ALA A 129 -8.28 -13.16 -3.90
CA ALA A 129 -8.01 -11.76 -4.20
C ALA A 129 -9.28 -10.89 -4.03
N GLU A 130 -10.46 -11.40 -4.40
CA GLU A 130 -11.75 -10.75 -4.12
C GLU A 130 -11.99 -10.59 -2.61
N ASN A 131 -11.76 -11.63 -1.81
CA ASN A 131 -11.87 -11.56 -0.35
C ASN A 131 -10.94 -10.49 0.26
N ILE A 132 -9.72 -10.34 -0.27
CA ILE A 132 -8.80 -9.29 0.17
C ILE A 132 -9.38 -7.91 -0.14
N VAL A 133 -9.89 -7.72 -1.36
CA VAL A 133 -10.38 -6.42 -1.81
C VAL A 133 -11.70 -6.03 -1.17
N GLU A 134 -12.55 -6.98 -0.80
CA GLU A 134 -13.75 -6.74 -0.02
C GLU A 134 -13.45 -6.43 1.45
N GLY A 135 -12.30 -6.87 1.95
CA GLY A 135 -11.77 -6.54 3.26
C GLY A 135 -11.42 -5.05 3.42
N ASN A 136 -11.14 -4.67 4.67
CA ASN A 136 -10.74 -3.32 5.08
C ASN A 136 -9.39 -3.31 5.81
N SER A 137 -8.52 -4.28 5.54
CA SER A 137 -7.18 -4.41 6.10
C SER A 137 -6.17 -4.70 4.98
N GLU A 138 -4.88 -4.62 5.29
CA GLU A 138 -3.85 -5.12 4.37
C GLU A 138 -4.05 -6.61 4.07
N GLY A 139 -3.73 -7.00 2.83
CA GLY A 139 -3.80 -8.37 2.35
C GLY A 139 -2.52 -8.77 1.63
N VAL A 140 -2.08 -10.01 1.83
CA VAL A 140 -0.98 -10.60 1.07
C VAL A 140 -1.45 -11.88 0.44
N LEU A 141 -1.16 -12.05 -0.85
CA LEU A 141 -1.43 -13.27 -1.60
C LEU A 141 -0.11 -13.84 -2.11
N LEU A 142 0.24 -15.03 -1.64
CA LEU A 142 1.41 -15.80 -2.05
C LEU A 142 0.98 -16.88 -3.03
N THR A 143 1.52 -16.90 -4.24
CA THR A 143 1.10 -17.84 -5.30
C THR A 143 2.13 -17.96 -6.43
N ASP A 144 2.00 -18.97 -7.28
CA ASP A 144 2.64 -19.01 -8.60
C ASP A 144 1.87 -18.23 -9.69
N GLY A 145 0.66 -17.75 -9.38
CA GLY A 145 -0.14 -16.89 -10.26
C GLY A 145 -0.84 -17.64 -11.40
N GLU A 146 -0.80 -18.97 -11.42
CA GLU A 146 -1.37 -19.78 -12.49
C GLU A 146 -2.91 -19.74 -12.44
N TYR A 147 -3.52 -19.21 -13.50
CA TYR A 147 -4.96 -19.28 -13.69
C TYR A 147 -5.35 -20.69 -14.15
N TYR A 148 -6.25 -21.34 -13.40
CA TYR A 148 -6.77 -22.65 -13.75
C TYR A 148 -8.14 -22.53 -14.44
N GLU A 149 -8.20 -22.92 -15.71
CA GLU A 149 -9.46 -23.11 -16.44
C GLU A 149 -9.76 -24.62 -16.55
N PRO A 150 -10.81 -25.14 -15.89
CA PRO A 150 -11.20 -26.54 -16.01
C PRO A 150 -11.75 -26.92 -17.40
N THR A 151 -12.07 -25.93 -18.25
CA THR A 151 -12.65 -26.15 -19.58
C THR A 151 -11.68 -25.71 -20.67
N VAL A 152 -11.46 -26.56 -21.67
CA VAL A 152 -10.51 -26.42 -22.81
C VAL A 152 -10.85 -25.28 -23.79
N ALA A 153 -11.45 -24.18 -23.33
CA ALA A 153 -12.00 -23.14 -24.21
C ALA A 153 -11.35 -21.78 -23.97
N LYS A 154 -10.29 -21.54 -24.75
CA LYS A 154 -9.69 -20.24 -25.11
C LYS A 154 -8.99 -19.51 -23.96
N SER A 155 -7.67 -19.66 -23.95
CA SER A 155 -6.72 -18.77 -23.27
C SER A 155 -7.20 -17.31 -23.27
N HIS A 156 -7.51 -16.81 -22.08
CA HIS A 156 -7.88 -15.43 -21.81
C HIS A 156 -6.67 -14.48 -21.90
N VAL A 157 -5.90 -14.54 -23.00
CA VAL A 157 -4.66 -13.73 -23.20
C VAL A 157 -4.93 -12.23 -23.06
N ASN A 158 -6.14 -11.79 -23.40
CA ASN A 158 -6.53 -10.38 -23.37
C ASN A 158 -7.38 -9.99 -22.15
N ASP A 159 -7.61 -10.92 -21.22
CA ASP A 159 -8.44 -10.69 -20.05
C ASP A 159 -7.71 -11.14 -18.78
N PRO A 160 -6.80 -10.31 -18.25
CA PRO A 160 -6.05 -10.67 -17.04
C PRO A 160 -7.03 -10.84 -15.87
N TYR A 161 -7.14 -12.05 -15.34
CA TYR A 161 -8.19 -12.43 -14.38
C TYR A 161 -8.21 -11.61 -13.07
N LEU A 162 -7.09 -10.99 -12.68
CA LEU A 162 -7.01 -10.10 -11.50
C LEU A 162 -7.31 -8.62 -11.79
N LYS A 163 -7.59 -8.25 -13.05
CA LYS A 163 -7.80 -6.86 -13.48
C LYS A 163 -8.87 -6.14 -12.67
N ASP A 164 -10.02 -6.77 -12.50
CA ASP A 164 -11.16 -6.15 -11.82
C ASP A 164 -10.90 -6.02 -10.31
N VAL A 165 -10.23 -7.00 -9.71
CA VAL A 165 -9.80 -6.96 -8.32
C VAL A 165 -8.82 -5.81 -8.09
N PHE A 166 -7.80 -5.68 -8.93
CA PHE A 166 -6.83 -4.59 -8.85
C PHE A 166 -7.52 -3.24 -9.06
N GLY A 167 -8.37 -3.12 -10.08
CA GLY A 167 -9.13 -1.91 -10.35
C GLY A 167 -10.01 -1.48 -9.18
N LYS A 168 -10.70 -2.43 -8.51
CA LYS A 168 -11.50 -2.16 -7.31
C LYS A 168 -10.63 -1.65 -6.15
N TRP A 169 -9.47 -2.24 -5.92
CA TRP A 169 -8.55 -1.83 -4.85
C TRP A 169 -7.97 -0.43 -5.10
N LEU A 170 -7.45 -0.18 -6.30
CA LEU A 170 -6.84 1.09 -6.68
C LEU A 170 -7.85 2.24 -6.67
N LYS A 171 -9.12 2.00 -7.04
CA LYS A 171 -10.19 2.99 -6.95
C LYS A 171 -10.50 3.45 -5.51
N LYS A 172 -10.09 2.68 -4.50
CA LYS A 172 -10.16 3.08 -3.08
C LYS A 172 -8.99 4.00 -2.66
N GLY A 173 -8.08 4.31 -3.59
CA GLY A 173 -6.86 5.08 -3.32
C GLY A 173 -5.77 4.27 -2.61
N HIS A 174 -5.85 2.94 -2.65
CA HIS A 174 -4.87 2.02 -2.09
C HIS A 174 -3.83 1.61 -3.13
N ASP A 175 -2.78 0.93 -2.68
CA ASP A 175 -1.63 0.53 -3.49
C ASP A 175 -1.52 -1.00 -3.58
N ILE A 176 -0.90 -1.47 -4.67
CA ILE A 176 -0.53 -2.88 -4.82
C ILE A 176 0.95 -2.95 -5.14
N TYR A 177 1.71 -3.69 -4.34
CA TYR A 177 3.05 -4.12 -4.72
C TYR A 177 2.99 -5.55 -5.24
N VAL A 178 3.67 -5.81 -6.36
CA VAL A 178 3.87 -7.15 -6.89
C VAL A 178 5.35 -7.45 -6.87
N ILE A 179 5.75 -8.39 -6.01
CA ILE A 179 7.11 -8.92 -6.00
C ILE A 179 7.10 -10.20 -6.83
N ALA A 180 8.00 -10.31 -7.81
CA ALA A 180 8.13 -11.46 -8.68
C ALA A 180 9.52 -12.10 -8.52
N GLU A 181 9.58 -13.17 -7.75
CA GLU A 181 10.80 -13.92 -7.49
C GLU A 181 10.97 -15.05 -8.52
N PRO A 182 12.09 -15.13 -9.24
CA PRO A 182 12.38 -16.28 -10.11
C PRO A 182 12.68 -17.54 -9.30
N TYR A 183 12.10 -18.66 -9.70
CA TYR A 183 12.41 -19.98 -9.15
C TYR A 183 12.40 -21.05 -10.24
N LYS A 184 12.99 -22.20 -9.93
CA LYS A 184 13.02 -23.36 -10.82
C LYS A 184 12.12 -24.46 -10.28
N GLU A 185 11.25 -24.98 -11.12
CA GLU A 185 10.34 -26.08 -10.78
C GLU A 185 10.71 -27.33 -11.59
N THR A 186 10.82 -28.47 -10.93
CA THR A 186 11.06 -29.75 -11.61
C THR A 186 9.74 -30.48 -11.80
N TYR A 187 9.37 -30.74 -13.05
CA TYR A 187 8.16 -31.49 -13.40
C TYR A 187 8.48 -32.53 -14.48
N ASN A 188 8.17 -33.80 -14.20
CA ASN A 188 8.43 -34.95 -15.08
C ASN A 188 9.87 -35.00 -15.62
N GLY A 189 10.87 -34.70 -14.76
CA GLY A 189 12.29 -34.72 -15.11
C GLY A 189 12.80 -33.49 -15.88
N ASN A 190 11.92 -32.55 -16.24
CA ASN A 190 12.28 -31.28 -16.86
C ASN A 190 12.29 -30.16 -15.83
N VAL A 191 13.14 -29.16 -16.04
CA VAL A 191 13.24 -27.97 -15.19
C VAL A 191 12.65 -26.78 -15.92
N PHE A 192 11.72 -26.08 -15.28
CA PHE A 192 11.03 -24.91 -15.82
C PHE A 192 11.41 -23.68 -15.02
N ASP A 193 11.73 -22.58 -15.71
CA ASP A 193 11.91 -21.26 -15.10
C ASP A 193 10.53 -20.62 -14.90
N LYS A 194 10.17 -20.38 -13.63
CA LYS A 194 8.88 -19.82 -13.23
C LYS A 194 9.08 -18.62 -12.30
N LYS A 195 7.98 -17.95 -11.96
CA LYS A 195 7.96 -16.84 -11.02
C LYS A 195 7.04 -17.19 -9.84
N ARG A 196 7.48 -16.86 -8.64
CA ARG A 196 6.67 -16.81 -7.42
C ARG A 196 6.25 -15.37 -7.21
N PHE A 197 4.96 -15.16 -7.02
CA PHE A 197 4.38 -13.84 -6.84
C PHE A 197 3.96 -13.59 -5.41
N TYR A 198 4.24 -12.37 -4.97
CA TYR A 198 3.78 -11.81 -3.71
C TYR A 198 2.98 -10.56 -4.05
N PHE A 199 1.65 -10.69 -4.05
CA PHE A 199 0.77 -9.54 -4.22
C PHE A 199 0.49 -8.94 -2.85
N LEU A 200 0.98 -7.72 -2.62
CA LEU A 200 0.79 -6.98 -1.39
C LEU A 200 -0.28 -5.91 -1.64
N PHE A 201 -1.49 -6.18 -1.19
CA PHE A 201 -2.60 -5.22 -1.17
C PHE A 201 -2.46 -4.37 0.09
N THR A 202 -2.02 -3.13 -0.09
CA THR A 202 -1.62 -2.25 1.00
C THR A 202 -2.01 -0.81 0.70
N ASP A 203 -1.52 0.13 1.50
CA ASP A 203 -1.76 1.56 1.36
C ASP A 203 -0.52 2.31 1.88
N SER A 204 0.15 3.06 1.02
CA SER A 204 1.34 3.85 1.37
C SER A 204 1.06 4.94 2.41
N ARG A 205 -0.21 5.30 2.62
CA ARG A 205 -0.64 6.25 3.66
C ARG A 205 -0.65 5.59 5.05
N VAL A 206 -0.68 4.25 5.13
CA VAL A 206 -0.62 3.51 6.40
C VAL A 206 0.84 3.37 6.84
N PRO A 207 1.23 3.92 8.02
CA PRO A 207 2.60 3.80 8.50
C PRO A 207 2.98 2.34 8.78
N ASN A 208 4.21 1.97 8.41
CA ASN A 208 4.77 0.64 8.67
C ASN A 208 3.86 -0.47 8.11
N ASN A 209 3.41 -0.25 6.87
CA ASN A 209 2.64 -1.21 6.10
C ASN A 209 3.47 -2.46 5.78
N ILE A 210 2.85 -3.49 5.18
CA ILE A 210 3.54 -4.76 4.93
C ILE A 210 4.77 -4.61 4.04
N TYR A 211 4.74 -3.71 3.06
CA TYR A 211 5.89 -3.49 2.19
C TYR A 211 7.05 -2.88 2.98
N ASP A 212 6.80 -1.87 3.81
CA ASP A 212 7.81 -1.28 4.70
C ASP A 212 8.40 -2.33 5.66
N ARG A 213 7.54 -3.19 6.25
CA ARG A 213 7.98 -4.28 7.14
C ARG A 213 8.87 -5.28 6.41
N ILE A 214 8.58 -5.59 5.14
CA ILE A 214 9.44 -6.45 4.32
C ILE A 214 10.80 -5.80 4.11
N LEU A 215 10.85 -4.50 3.75
CA LEU A 215 12.13 -3.79 3.53
C LEU A 215 12.99 -3.67 4.80
N GLN A 216 12.40 -3.78 5.99
CA GLN A 216 13.16 -3.84 7.25
C GLN A 216 13.85 -5.20 7.46
N CYS A 217 13.32 -6.28 6.90
CA CYS A 217 13.84 -7.63 7.05
C CYS A 217 14.67 -8.10 5.85
N VAL A 218 14.38 -7.58 4.66
CA VAL A 218 14.96 -8.03 3.39
C VAL A 218 15.85 -6.95 2.80
N ASP A 219 17.14 -7.27 2.65
CA ASP A 219 18.06 -6.45 1.87
C ASP A 219 17.91 -6.79 0.38
N MET A 220 17.11 -6.00 -0.33
CA MET A 220 16.80 -6.22 -1.76
C MET A 220 18.06 -6.26 -2.64
N LYS A 221 19.19 -5.66 -2.22
CA LYS A 221 20.45 -5.70 -2.97
C LYS A 221 21.03 -7.12 -3.07
N LYS A 222 20.68 -8.02 -2.14
CA LYS A 222 21.07 -9.43 -2.18
C LYS A 222 20.32 -10.23 -3.25
N TYR A 223 19.23 -9.68 -3.78
CA TYR A 223 18.31 -10.38 -4.68
C TYR A 223 18.07 -9.59 -5.97
N PRO A 224 19.12 -9.37 -6.80
CA PRO A 224 19.02 -8.52 -7.99
C PRO A 224 18.09 -9.05 -9.09
N ASN A 225 17.71 -10.32 -9.01
CA ASN A 225 16.80 -10.97 -9.97
C ASN A 225 15.34 -10.98 -9.50
N VAL A 226 15.05 -10.41 -8.32
CA VAL A 226 13.69 -10.22 -7.82
C VAL A 226 13.18 -8.88 -8.33
N ASP A 227 12.09 -8.94 -9.09
CA ASP A 227 11.45 -7.76 -9.64
C ASP A 227 10.39 -7.24 -8.66
N ILE A 228 10.27 -5.92 -8.51
CA ILE A 228 9.21 -5.28 -7.72
C ILE A 228 8.48 -4.30 -8.63
N TYR A 229 7.16 -4.43 -8.67
CA TYR A 229 6.27 -3.50 -9.34
C TYR A 229 5.40 -2.82 -8.29
N HIS A 230 5.30 -1.50 -8.37
CA HIS A 230 4.40 -0.72 -7.53
C HIS A 230 3.29 -0.15 -8.42
N ILE A 231 2.07 -0.57 -8.14
CA ILE A 231 0.87 -0.18 -8.87
C ILE A 231 0.09 0.77 -7.96
N ILE A 232 0.01 2.01 -8.39
CA ILE A 232 -0.74 3.07 -7.73
C ILE A 232 -1.82 3.56 -8.68
N SER A 233 -2.91 4.06 -8.11
CA SER A 233 -3.83 4.88 -8.89
C SER A 233 -3.15 6.22 -9.14
N VAL A 234 -2.79 6.52 -10.40
CA VAL A 234 -2.43 7.89 -10.79
C VAL A 234 -3.75 8.63 -10.95
N GLN A 235 -4.05 9.49 -9.99
CA GLN A 235 -5.19 10.41 -10.02
C GLN A 235 -4.78 11.71 -10.72
#